data_AF-A0A1G6ELV4-F1
#
_entry.id   AF-A0A1G6ELV4-F1
#
_cell.length_a   1.000
_cell.length_b   1.000
_cell.length_c   1.000
_cell.angle_alpha   90.00
_cell.angle_beta   90.00
_cell.angle_gamma   90.00
#
_symmetry.space_group_name_H-M   'P 1'
#
loop_
_entity.id
_entity.type
_entity.pdbx_description
1 polymer ?
#
loop_
_entity_poly.entity_id
_entity_poly.type
_entity_poly.pdbx_seq_one_letter_code
_entity_poly.pdbx_strand_id
1 'polypeptide(L)'
;MHFSFCPHCGTKLIGKEIGDEGIIPYCENCSVPLWDMFTTSIIAAVVNEYGEVALLRQNYVSETKYVCVAGIMKLGESAEDTVAREVKEEIGQDVEKLEFVRSYPYEKREMLMLGYKAIVKKKEFRLSREVDSAEWIKFEKALSLLREGSIGWQLVKTIIGQ
;
A
#
# COMPACT_ATOMS: atom_id res chain seq x y z
N MET A 1 5.96 12.90 6.61
CA MET A 1 5.52 14.30 6.81
C MET A 1 6.04 14.80 8.15
N HIS A 2 6.99 15.73 8.07
CA HIS A 2 7.58 16.38 9.23
C HIS A 2 7.05 17.81 9.37
N PHE A 3 6.74 18.23 10.60
CA PHE A 3 6.16 19.55 10.85
C PHE A 3 7.21 20.52 11.40
N SER A 4 7.41 21.66 10.72
CA SER A 4 8.20 22.79 11.23
C SER A 4 7.32 23.97 11.69
N PHE A 5 6.07 24.02 11.23
CA PHE A 5 5.08 25.04 11.58
C PHE A 5 3.74 24.36 11.87
N CYS A 6 2.94 24.95 12.76
CA CYS A 6 1.63 24.44 13.13
C CYS A 6 0.65 24.54 11.94
N PRO A 7 0.02 23.44 11.50
CA PRO A 7 -0.94 23.49 10.40
C PRO A 7 -2.25 24.23 10.76
N HIS A 8 -2.52 24.47 12.04
CA HIS A 8 -3.72 25.18 12.50
C HIS A 8 -3.54 26.70 12.53
N CYS A 9 -2.38 27.20 12.99
CA CYS A 9 -2.17 28.63 13.23
C CYS A 9 -0.90 29.23 12.60
N GLY A 10 -0.06 28.43 11.94
CA GLY A 10 1.16 28.89 11.27
C GLY A 10 2.34 29.21 12.19
N THR A 11 2.21 29.08 13.52
CA THR A 11 3.31 29.32 14.47
C THR A 11 4.44 28.31 14.26
N LYS A 12 5.70 28.75 14.29
CA LYS A 12 6.87 27.88 14.26
C LYS A 12 6.85 26.94 15.48
N LEU A 13 7.07 25.66 15.26
CA LEU A 13 7.04 24.67 16.33
C LEU A 13 8.32 24.72 17.17
N ILE A 14 8.17 24.43 18.46
CA ILE A 14 9.28 24.18 19.37
C ILE A 14 9.43 22.68 19.63
N GLY A 15 10.58 22.26 20.15
CA GLY A 15 10.71 20.92 20.73
C GLY A 15 10.19 20.93 22.17
N LYS A 16 9.30 20.00 22.50
CA LYS A 16 8.80 19.80 23.87
C LYS A 16 8.91 18.34 24.25
N GLU A 17 9.44 18.07 25.45
CA GLU A 17 9.47 16.73 26.02
C GLU A 17 8.06 16.29 26.40
N ILE A 18 7.62 15.15 25.86
CA ILE A 18 6.27 14.61 26.05
C ILE A 18 6.37 13.12 26.35
N GLY A 19 6.15 12.76 27.62
CA GLY A 19 6.14 11.36 28.07
C GLY A 19 7.38 10.59 27.63
N ASP A 20 7.18 9.32 27.27
CA ASP A 20 8.25 8.43 26.78
C ASP A 20 8.60 8.66 25.29
N GLU A 21 7.88 9.53 24.58
CA GLU A 21 8.13 9.89 23.17
C GLU A 21 9.35 10.82 23.02
N GLY A 22 9.82 11.41 24.13
CA GLY A 22 10.94 12.35 24.14
C GLY A 22 10.56 13.72 23.59
N ILE A 23 11.52 14.38 22.93
CA ILE A 23 11.33 15.73 22.38
C ILE A 23 10.61 15.63 21.04
N ILE A 24 9.39 16.14 20.98
CA ILE A 24 8.57 16.17 19.76
C ILE A 24 8.19 17.61 19.36
N PRO A 25 7.85 17.86 18.08
CA PRO A 25 7.34 19.15 17.65
C PRO A 25 6.05 19.53 18.40
N TYR A 26 6.00 20.75 18.93
CA TYR A 26 4.91 21.26 19.74
C TYR A 26 4.56 22.69 19.37
N CYS A 27 3.25 22.96 19.26
CA CYS A 27 2.74 24.31 19.03
C CYS A 27 2.33 24.93 20.37
N GLU A 28 3.04 25.98 20.81
CA GLU A 28 2.70 26.69 22.04
C GLU A 28 1.38 27.47 21.94
N ASN A 29 1.09 28.04 20.76
CA ASN A 29 -0.13 28.84 20.56
C ASN A 29 -1.41 27.99 20.61
N CYS A 30 -1.42 26.83 19.94
CA CYS A 30 -2.55 25.90 19.96
C CYS A 30 -2.49 24.90 21.13
N SER A 31 -1.38 24.86 21.86
CA SER A 31 -1.11 23.89 22.93
C SER A 31 -1.18 22.42 22.51
N VAL A 32 -0.79 22.08 21.28
CA VAL A 32 -0.88 20.71 20.73
C VAL A 32 0.49 20.14 20.34
N PRO A 33 0.75 18.85 20.64
CA PRO A 33 1.84 18.09 20.04
C PRO A 33 1.55 17.73 18.57
N LEU A 34 2.60 17.61 17.77
CA LEU A 34 2.53 17.22 16.36
C LEU A 34 3.57 16.14 16.08
N TRP A 35 3.11 14.89 16.03
CA TRP A 35 3.93 13.75 15.62
C TRP A 35 4.17 13.75 14.12
N ASP A 36 5.31 13.21 13.72
CA ASP A 36 5.56 12.93 12.31
C ASP A 36 4.53 11.92 11.80
N MET A 37 3.97 12.21 10.63
CA MET A 37 2.97 11.37 10.00
C MET A 37 3.54 10.73 8.74
N PHE A 38 3.26 9.46 8.53
CA PHE A 38 3.56 8.74 7.30
C PHE A 38 2.26 8.42 6.56
N THR A 39 2.34 8.37 5.24
CA THR A 39 1.20 7.95 4.43
C THR A 39 1.00 6.44 4.61
N THR A 40 -0.26 6.01 4.78
CA THR A 40 -0.60 4.58 4.82
C THR A 40 -1.22 4.16 3.50
N SER A 41 -0.77 3.02 2.97
CA SER A 41 -1.19 2.46 1.70
C SER A 41 -1.39 0.96 1.85
N ILE A 42 -2.25 0.37 1.03
CA ILE A 42 -2.36 -1.08 0.91
C ILE A 42 -1.48 -1.58 -0.24
N ILE A 43 -1.10 -2.86 -0.16
CA ILE A 43 -0.58 -3.62 -1.29
C ILE A 43 -1.22 -5.00 -1.26
N ALA A 44 -1.83 -5.42 -2.37
CA ALA A 44 -2.61 -6.64 -2.44
C ALA A 44 -2.08 -7.57 -3.53
N ALA A 45 -1.73 -8.80 -3.14
CA ALA A 45 -1.57 -9.89 -4.08
C ALA A 45 -2.96 -10.49 -4.35
N VAL A 46 -3.48 -10.20 -5.54
CA VAL A 46 -4.81 -10.65 -5.95
C VAL A 46 -4.69 -12.03 -6.58
N VAL A 47 -5.27 -13.04 -5.94
CA VAL A 47 -5.14 -14.45 -6.32
C VAL A 47 -6.47 -15.07 -6.68
N ASN A 48 -6.45 -16.05 -7.58
CA ASN A 48 -7.64 -16.74 -8.04
C ASN A 48 -7.60 -18.25 -7.74
N GLU A 49 -8.69 -18.95 -8.07
CA GLU A 49 -8.88 -20.39 -7.83
C GLU A 49 -7.93 -21.31 -8.64
N TYR A 50 -7.18 -20.77 -9.60
CA TYR A 50 -6.27 -21.50 -10.49
C TYR A 50 -4.78 -21.39 -10.12
N GLY A 51 -4.47 -20.86 -8.93
CA GLY A 51 -3.09 -20.65 -8.48
C GLY A 51 -2.35 -19.60 -9.31
N GLU A 52 -3.08 -18.53 -9.67
CA GLU A 52 -2.54 -17.37 -10.39
C GLU A 52 -2.65 -16.12 -9.53
N VAL A 53 -1.73 -15.18 -9.74
CA VAL A 53 -1.75 -13.84 -9.17
C VAL A 53 -1.89 -12.81 -10.30
N ALA A 54 -2.72 -11.78 -10.10
CA ALA A 54 -2.77 -10.65 -11.02
C ALA A 54 -1.53 -9.77 -10.82
N LEU A 55 -0.76 -9.59 -11.90
CA LEU A 55 0.38 -8.68 -11.94
C LEU A 55 0.12 -7.57 -12.95
N LEU A 56 0.43 -6.34 -12.56
CA LEU A 56 0.12 -5.12 -13.30
C LEU A 56 1.39 -4.50 -13.89
N ARG A 57 1.26 -3.81 -15.02
CA ARG A 57 2.23 -2.86 -15.54
C ARG A 57 1.68 -1.46 -15.34
N GLN A 58 2.47 -0.64 -14.65
CA GLN A 58 2.20 0.77 -14.41
C GLN A 58 3.49 1.52 -14.72
N ASN A 59 3.59 2.08 -15.92
CA ASN A 59 4.82 2.64 -16.48
C ASN A 59 5.35 3.82 -15.62
N TYR A 60 4.46 4.56 -14.95
CA TYR A 60 4.86 5.62 -14.01
C TYR A 60 5.50 5.08 -12.72
N VAL A 61 5.29 3.80 -12.38
CA VAL A 61 5.90 3.12 -11.22
C VAL A 61 7.16 2.38 -11.63
N SER A 62 7.10 1.61 -12.71
CA SER A 62 8.24 0.89 -13.28
C SER A 62 8.03 0.59 -14.76
N GLU A 63 8.94 1.06 -15.60
CA GLU A 63 8.92 0.78 -17.04
C GLU A 63 9.16 -0.71 -17.37
N THR A 64 9.82 -1.47 -16.48
CA THR A 64 10.32 -2.82 -16.81
C THR A 64 9.80 -3.94 -15.92
N LYS A 65 9.26 -3.64 -14.74
CA LYS A 65 8.80 -4.67 -13.79
C LYS A 65 7.30 -4.62 -13.60
N TYR A 66 6.73 -5.78 -13.28
CA TYR A 66 5.35 -5.86 -12.83
C TYR A 66 5.25 -5.43 -11.37
N VAL A 67 4.05 -5.04 -10.97
CA VAL A 67 3.69 -4.66 -9.60
C VAL A 67 2.38 -5.34 -9.18
N CYS A 68 2.10 -5.32 -7.89
CA CYS A 68 0.82 -5.74 -7.33
C CYS A 68 -0.13 -4.54 -7.25
N VAL A 69 -1.43 -4.78 -7.09
CA VAL A 69 -2.41 -3.70 -6.80
C VAL A 69 -1.98 -2.98 -5.53
N ALA A 70 -1.91 -1.66 -5.56
CA ALA A 70 -1.52 -0.84 -4.42
C ALA A 70 -2.24 0.50 -4.47
N GLY A 71 -2.64 1.02 -3.32
CA GLY A 71 -3.37 2.29 -3.27
C GLY A 71 -3.32 2.96 -1.91
N ILE A 72 -3.48 4.28 -1.90
CA ILE A 72 -3.45 5.08 -0.68
C ILE A 72 -4.83 4.99 -0.01
N MET A 73 -4.84 4.83 1.31
CA MET A 73 -6.08 4.84 2.09
C MET A 73 -6.72 6.23 2.06
N LYS A 74 -8.03 6.31 1.81
CA LYS A 74 -8.79 7.57 1.89
C LYS A 74 -9.37 7.75 3.30
N LEU A 75 -9.68 9.00 3.66
CA LEU A 75 -10.33 9.30 4.93
C LEU A 75 -11.67 8.57 5.03
N GLY A 76 -11.86 7.86 6.15
CA GLY A 76 -13.08 7.09 6.41
C GLY A 76 -13.09 5.67 5.84
N GLU A 77 -12.01 5.22 5.16
CA GLU A 77 -11.87 3.85 4.69
C GLU A 77 -11.05 3.00 5.67
N SER A 78 -11.47 1.75 5.89
CA SER A 78 -10.58 0.74 6.46
C SER A 78 -9.55 0.31 5.42
N ALA A 79 -8.50 -0.40 5.87
CA ALA A 79 -7.51 -0.94 4.94
C ALA A 79 -8.15 -2.02 4.05
N GLU A 80 -9.06 -2.81 4.58
CA GLU A 80 -9.83 -3.84 3.88
C GLU A 80 -10.73 -3.22 2.81
N ASP A 81 -11.45 -2.14 3.13
CA ASP A 81 -12.25 -1.39 2.16
C ASP A 81 -11.37 -0.80 1.05
N THR A 82 -10.20 -0.28 1.43
CA THR A 82 -9.22 0.25 0.47
C THR A 82 -8.76 -0.85 -0.49
N VAL A 83 -8.45 -2.07 0.00
CA VAL A 83 -8.09 -3.18 -0.89
C VAL A 83 -9.23 -3.52 -1.84
N ALA A 84 -10.45 -3.68 -1.33
CA ALA A 84 -11.61 -4.00 -2.16
C ALA A 84 -11.87 -2.94 -3.24
N ARG A 85 -11.76 -1.66 -2.86
CA ARG A 85 -11.88 -0.53 -3.79
C ARG A 85 -10.80 -0.53 -4.85
N GLU A 86 -9.52 -0.59 -4.48
CA GLU A 86 -8.40 -0.53 -5.44
C GLU A 86 -8.43 -1.73 -6.40
N VAL A 87 -8.70 -2.94 -5.89
CA VAL A 87 -8.85 -4.14 -6.72
C VAL A 87 -10.00 -3.99 -7.73
N LYS A 88 -11.09 -3.34 -7.33
CA LYS A 88 -12.22 -3.06 -8.22
C LYS A 88 -11.91 -1.95 -9.22
N GLU A 89 -11.30 -0.86 -8.78
CA GLU A 89 -10.97 0.31 -9.58
C GLU A 89 -9.90 -0.01 -10.63
N GLU A 90 -8.78 -0.60 -10.22
CA GLU A 90 -7.60 -0.82 -11.08
C GLU A 90 -7.77 -1.96 -12.08
N ILE A 91 -8.34 -3.10 -11.65
CA ILE A 91 -8.37 -4.34 -12.44
C ILE A 91 -9.77 -4.96 -12.58
N GLY A 92 -10.79 -4.29 -12.04
CA GLY A 92 -12.18 -4.68 -12.20
C GLY A 92 -12.60 -5.92 -11.42
N GLN A 93 -11.76 -6.47 -10.53
CA GLN A 93 -12.06 -7.71 -9.80
C GLN A 93 -12.95 -7.46 -8.58
N ASP A 94 -13.66 -8.49 -8.12
CA ASP A 94 -14.48 -8.44 -6.91
C ASP A 94 -13.85 -9.35 -5.87
N VAL A 95 -13.53 -8.79 -4.70
CA VAL A 95 -12.87 -9.50 -3.61
C VAL A 95 -13.87 -10.34 -2.83
N GLU A 96 -13.65 -11.65 -2.76
CA GLU A 96 -14.48 -12.59 -1.99
C GLU A 96 -13.97 -12.78 -0.56
N LYS A 97 -12.64 -12.74 -0.38
CA LYS A 97 -12.00 -12.90 0.92
C LYS A 97 -10.71 -12.10 0.99
N LEU A 98 -10.46 -11.48 2.14
CA LEU A 98 -9.22 -10.79 2.45
C LEU A 98 -8.50 -11.47 3.60
N GLU A 99 -7.18 -11.60 3.45
CA GLU A 99 -6.29 -12.09 4.50
C GLU A 99 -5.16 -11.07 4.67
N PHE A 100 -5.05 -10.46 5.84
CA PHE A 100 -3.89 -9.64 6.19
C PHE A 100 -2.66 -10.53 6.32
N VAL A 101 -1.56 -10.13 5.68
CA VAL A 101 -0.30 -10.90 5.69
C VAL A 101 0.66 -10.28 6.71
N ARG A 102 1.03 -9.01 6.51
CA ARG A 102 1.89 -8.22 7.41
C ARG A 102 1.98 -6.77 6.92
N SER A 103 2.55 -5.90 7.74
CA SER A 103 2.95 -4.56 7.34
C SER A 103 4.39 -4.51 6.79
N TYR A 104 4.64 -3.53 5.94
CA TYR A 104 5.94 -3.26 5.32
C TYR A 104 6.28 -1.78 5.47
N PRO A 105 7.32 -1.42 6.26
CA PRO A 105 7.84 -0.07 6.23
C PRO A 105 8.48 0.18 4.85
N TYR A 106 8.12 1.28 4.21
CA TYR A 106 8.72 1.69 2.95
C TYR A 106 9.44 3.04 3.14
N GLU A 107 10.62 2.94 3.75
CA GLU A 107 11.43 4.09 4.17
C GLU A 107 11.69 5.08 3.04
N LYS A 108 12.00 4.59 1.83
CA LYS A 108 12.28 5.44 0.65
C LYS A 108 11.13 6.41 0.32
N ARG A 109 9.89 6.09 0.70
CA ARG A 109 8.70 6.92 0.45
C ARG A 109 8.06 7.43 1.73
N GLU A 110 8.69 7.24 2.90
CA GLU A 110 8.12 7.58 4.21
C GLU A 110 6.67 7.09 4.38
N MET A 111 6.43 5.83 4.00
CA MET A 111 5.08 5.24 3.99
C MET A 111 5.05 3.86 4.64
N LEU A 112 3.89 3.51 5.17
CA LEU A 112 3.59 2.16 5.65
C LEU A 112 2.69 1.47 4.63
N MET A 113 3.12 0.31 4.13
CA MET A 113 2.30 -0.52 3.25
C MET A 113 1.70 -1.70 4.02
N LEU A 114 0.39 -1.85 3.98
CA LEU A 114 -0.34 -2.97 4.59
C LEU A 114 -0.55 -4.06 3.53
N GLY A 115 0.08 -5.21 3.72
CA GLY A 115 0.07 -6.31 2.77
C GLY A 115 -1.11 -7.24 2.96
N TYR A 116 -1.85 -7.48 1.87
CA TYR A 116 -3.01 -8.36 1.83
C TYR A 116 -2.89 -9.42 0.75
N LYS A 117 -3.49 -10.58 1.02
CA LYS A 117 -3.89 -11.55 0.00
C LYS A 117 -5.38 -11.34 -0.26
N ALA A 118 -5.71 -10.97 -1.49
CA ALA A 118 -7.09 -10.76 -1.92
C ALA A 118 -7.52 -11.92 -2.81
N ILE A 119 -8.51 -12.69 -2.37
CA ILE A 119 -9.01 -13.84 -3.12
C ILE A 119 -10.20 -13.38 -3.96
N VAL A 120 -10.15 -13.68 -5.26
CA VAL A 120 -11.19 -13.34 -6.23
C VAL A 120 -11.54 -14.57 -7.08
N LYS A 121 -12.70 -14.54 -7.74
CA LYS A 121 -12.98 -15.44 -8.88
C LYS A 121 -12.39 -14.86 -10.14
N LYS A 122 -11.64 -15.67 -10.89
CA LYS A 122 -11.03 -15.23 -12.15
C LYS A 122 -12.12 -14.73 -13.12
N LYS A 123 -11.93 -13.51 -13.61
CA LYS A 123 -12.66 -12.96 -14.76
C LYS A 123 -11.74 -12.07 -15.59
N GLU A 124 -12.24 -11.62 -16.72
CA GLU A 124 -11.53 -10.65 -17.56
C GLU A 124 -11.21 -9.37 -16.78
N PHE A 125 -10.03 -8.81 -17.05
CA PHE A 125 -9.63 -7.56 -16.44
C PHE A 125 -10.38 -6.40 -17.07
N ARG A 126 -10.84 -5.47 -16.24
CA ARG A 126 -11.31 -4.16 -16.67
C ARG A 126 -10.38 -3.13 -16.04
N LEU A 127 -9.46 -2.62 -16.85
CA LEU A 127 -8.38 -1.77 -16.37
C LEU A 127 -8.81 -0.31 -16.21
N SER A 128 -8.30 0.35 -15.17
CA SER A 128 -8.37 1.80 -15.03
C SER A 128 -7.39 2.49 -15.99
N ARG A 129 -7.41 3.83 -16.00
CA ARG A 129 -6.42 4.62 -16.76
C ARG A 129 -5.01 4.57 -16.15
N GLU A 130 -4.88 4.08 -14.93
CA GLU A 130 -3.62 4.02 -14.19
C GLU A 130 -2.85 2.72 -14.49
N VAL A 131 -3.50 1.73 -15.12
CA VAL A 131 -2.93 0.41 -15.39
C VAL A 131 -2.76 0.20 -16.89
N ASP A 132 -1.51 0.10 -17.35
CA ASP A 132 -1.19 -0.08 -18.77
C ASP A 132 -1.56 -1.50 -19.25
N SER A 133 -1.29 -2.50 -18.42
CA SER A 133 -1.72 -3.88 -18.65
C SER A 133 -1.79 -4.67 -17.35
N ALA A 134 -2.58 -5.75 -17.34
CA ALA A 134 -2.56 -6.72 -16.24
C ALA A 134 -2.66 -8.15 -16.78
N GLU A 135 -1.98 -9.07 -16.11
CA GLU A 135 -1.91 -10.47 -16.50
C GLU A 135 -2.12 -11.39 -15.30
N TRP A 136 -2.86 -12.47 -15.53
CA TRP A 136 -2.93 -13.59 -14.59
C TRP A 136 -1.68 -14.45 -14.74
N ILE A 137 -0.81 -14.44 -13.74
CA ILE A 137 0.47 -15.14 -13.77
C ILE A 137 0.44 -16.31 -12.79
N LYS A 138 0.78 -17.52 -13.24
CA LYS A 138 0.96 -18.68 -12.37
C LYS A 138 2.01 -18.41 -11.30
N PHE A 139 1.75 -18.85 -10.06
CA PHE A 139 2.64 -18.64 -8.92
C PHE A 139 4.10 -18.99 -9.19
N GLU A 140 4.37 -20.11 -9.87
CA GLU A 140 5.71 -20.56 -10.24
C GLU A 140 6.52 -19.54 -11.05
N LYS A 141 5.85 -18.69 -11.84
CA LYS A 141 6.49 -17.68 -12.70
C LYS A 141 6.47 -16.28 -12.07
N ALA A 142 5.54 -16.02 -11.15
CA ALA A 142 5.26 -14.68 -10.62
C ALA A 142 6.49 -13.97 -10.05
N LEU A 143 7.32 -14.67 -9.25
CA LEU A 143 8.49 -14.06 -8.60
C LEU A 143 9.54 -13.55 -9.58
N SER A 144 9.63 -14.14 -10.78
CA SER A 144 10.61 -13.73 -11.80
C SER A 144 10.24 -12.41 -12.50
N LEU A 145 8.95 -12.05 -12.51
CA LEU A 145 8.41 -10.85 -13.15
C LEU A 145 8.40 -9.63 -12.23
N LEU A 146 8.42 -9.86 -10.92
CA LEU A 146 8.54 -8.81 -9.91
C LEU A 146 9.99 -8.38 -9.73
N ARG A 147 10.20 -7.17 -9.22
CA ARG A 147 11.53 -6.73 -8.80
C ARG A 147 11.92 -7.47 -7.52
N GLU A 148 12.99 -8.25 -7.57
CA GLU A 148 13.51 -8.98 -6.41
C GLU A 148 13.73 -8.05 -5.20
N GLY A 149 13.34 -8.53 -4.01
CA GLY A 149 13.43 -7.79 -2.75
C GLY A 149 12.43 -6.65 -2.58
N SER A 150 11.65 -6.29 -3.60
CA SER A 150 10.56 -5.30 -3.44
C SER A 150 9.46 -5.80 -2.50
N ILE A 151 8.65 -4.90 -1.96
CA ILE A 151 7.53 -5.24 -1.08
C ILE A 151 6.56 -6.20 -1.78
N GLY A 152 6.21 -5.94 -3.05
CA GLY A 152 5.37 -6.85 -3.84
C GLY A 152 5.99 -8.24 -4.01
N TRP A 153 7.30 -8.32 -4.25
CA TRP A 153 8.01 -9.60 -4.32
C TRP A 153 7.98 -10.35 -2.99
N GLN A 154 8.22 -9.66 -1.87
CA GLN A 154 8.17 -10.25 -0.53
C GLN A 154 6.76 -10.75 -0.18
N LEU A 155 5.73 -9.97 -0.52
CA LEU A 155 4.32 -10.33 -0.33
C LEU A 155 3.96 -11.59 -1.10
N VAL A 156 4.22 -11.59 -2.42
CA VAL A 156 3.91 -12.74 -3.28
C VAL A 156 4.70 -13.97 -2.87
N LYS A 157 5.98 -13.83 -2.50
CA LYS A 157 6.79 -14.94 -1.99
C LYS A 157 6.20 -15.54 -0.71
N THR A 158 5.72 -14.71 0.20
CA THR A 158 5.08 -15.17 1.45
C THR A 158 3.82 -15.96 1.16
N ILE A 159 3.00 -15.51 0.21
CA ILE A 159 1.72 -16.15 -0.16
C ILE A 159 1.94 -17.48 -0.87
N ILE A 160 2.96 -17.58 -1.74
CA ILE A 160 3.29 -18.83 -2.46
C ILE A 160 3.88 -19.88 -1.51
N GLY A 161 4.53 -19.45 -0.43
CA GLY A 161 5.14 -20.36 0.56
C GLY A 161 4.18 -20.88 1.64
N GLN A 162 2.90 -20.47 1.62
CA GLN A 162 1.83 -20.94 2.51
C GLN A 162 1.06 -22.11 1.90
#